data_AF-A0A2P2KER5-F1
#
_entry.id   AF-A0A2P2KER5-F1
#
_cell.length_a   1.000
_cell.length_b   1.000
_cell.length_c   1.000
_cell.angle_alpha   90.00
_cell.angle_beta   90.00
_cell.angle_gamma   90.00
#
_symmetry.space_group_name_H-M   'P 1'
#
loop_
_entity.id
_entity.type
_entity.pdbx_description
1 polymer ?
#
loop_
_entity_poly.entity_id
_entity_poly.type
_entity_poly.pdbx_seq_one_letter_code
_entity_poly.pdbx_strand_id
1 'polypeptide(L)'
;MTKSRSSRLVNLKKVSPRIPAGNYPVAHISYDVNVLGSRGPRKMQCIMDAIPGNAIGPGGVAPTQTEFSHHRMDSSPSLSFFRSKSNCLENYLSGPLCIQKDGALVLKNKAPRWHEQLQCWCLNFHGRVTVASVKNFQLVASPEDGPAGPEHDKIILQFGKVGKDLFTMDYQYPISTFQAFAICLSSFDTKIACE
;
A
#
# COMPACT_ATOMS: atom_id res chain seq x y z
N MET A 1 11.31 -44.84 -46.89
CA MET A 1 12.38 -44.33 -46.00
C MET A 1 12.36 -42.80 -46.03
N THR A 2 11.60 -42.15 -45.15
CA THR A 2 11.59 -40.70 -45.00
C THR A 2 11.64 -40.38 -43.50
N LYS A 3 12.85 -40.10 -43.00
CA LYS A 3 13.06 -39.73 -41.59
C LYS A 3 12.89 -38.22 -41.43
N SER A 4 11.82 -37.83 -40.74
CA SER A 4 11.59 -36.47 -40.25
C SER A 4 12.65 -36.10 -39.21
N ARG A 5 13.32 -34.95 -39.37
CA ARG A 5 14.30 -34.41 -38.41
C ARG A 5 13.56 -33.64 -37.32
N SER A 6 13.58 -34.19 -36.11
CA SER A 6 13.12 -33.51 -34.89
C SER A 6 13.94 -32.25 -34.64
N SER A 7 13.26 -31.11 -34.51
CA SER A 7 13.84 -29.81 -34.17
C SER A 7 14.31 -29.82 -32.71
N ARG A 8 15.54 -29.37 -32.51
CA ARG A 8 16.19 -29.28 -31.20
C ARG A 8 15.41 -28.33 -30.28
N LEU A 9 15.05 -28.81 -29.09
CA LEU A 9 14.47 -28.03 -28.02
C LEU A 9 15.40 -26.86 -27.66
N VAL A 10 14.87 -25.64 -27.79
CA VAL A 10 15.55 -24.41 -27.38
C VAL A 10 15.60 -24.40 -25.85
N ASN A 11 16.81 -24.39 -25.31
CA ASN A 11 17.09 -24.35 -23.89
C ASN A 11 16.60 -23.00 -23.33
N LEU A 12 15.41 -22.96 -22.73
CA LEU A 12 14.94 -21.81 -21.97
C LEU A 12 15.86 -21.67 -20.75
N LYS A 13 16.79 -20.71 -20.79
CA LYS A 13 17.56 -20.29 -19.62
C LYS A 13 16.57 -19.93 -18.52
N LYS A 14 16.40 -20.82 -17.55
CA LYS A 14 15.64 -20.57 -16.33
C LYS A 14 16.40 -19.51 -15.54
N VAL A 15 16.07 -18.24 -15.78
CA VAL A 15 16.50 -17.12 -14.94
C VAL A 15 15.70 -17.24 -13.65
N SER A 16 16.25 -17.94 -12.67
CA SER A 16 15.78 -17.88 -11.29
C SER A 16 16.36 -16.59 -10.70
N PRO A 17 15.56 -15.55 -10.42
CA PRO A 17 16.06 -14.44 -9.63
C PRO A 17 16.49 -15.01 -8.27
N ARG A 18 17.78 -14.93 -7.94
CA ARG A 18 18.34 -15.37 -6.66
C ARG A 18 18.05 -14.31 -5.60
N ILE A 19 16.77 -14.12 -5.29
CA ILE A 19 16.36 -13.25 -4.19
C ILE A 19 16.71 -13.99 -2.90
N PRO A 20 17.45 -13.38 -1.96
CA PRO A 20 17.59 -13.95 -0.62
C PRO A 20 16.21 -14.20 -0.04
N ALA A 21 15.94 -15.42 0.45
CA ALA A 21 14.70 -15.67 1.15
C ALA A 21 14.68 -14.81 2.43
N GLY A 22 13.68 -13.94 2.56
CA GLY A 22 13.60 -13.00 3.66
C GLY A 22 12.27 -12.27 3.69
N ASN A 23 12.01 -11.59 4.80
CA ASN A 23 10.85 -10.71 4.93
C ASN A 23 11.23 -9.31 4.49
N TYR A 24 10.39 -8.70 3.65
CA TYR A 24 10.60 -7.35 3.15
C TYR A 24 9.40 -6.48 3.58
N PRO A 25 9.63 -5.37 4.30
CA PRO A 25 8.56 -4.43 4.60
C PRO A 25 8.06 -3.81 3.29
N VAL A 26 6.75 -3.77 3.12
CA VAL A 26 6.10 -3.32 1.87
C VAL A 26 5.31 -2.04 2.07
N ALA A 27 4.74 -1.86 3.27
CA ALA A 27 4.04 -0.65 3.69
C ALA A 27 3.91 -0.62 5.22
N HIS A 28 3.88 0.58 5.79
CA HIS A 28 3.48 0.81 7.18
C HIS A 28 2.05 1.37 7.21
N ILE A 29 1.17 0.75 8.00
CA ILE A 29 -0.24 1.14 8.09
C ILE A 29 -0.55 1.50 9.54
N SER A 30 -0.95 2.75 9.76
CA SER A 30 -1.38 3.25 11.05
C SER A 30 -2.86 3.62 11.02
N TYR A 31 -3.51 3.42 12.16
CA TYR A 31 -4.90 3.81 12.40
C TYR A 31 -4.90 4.68 13.65
N ASP A 32 -5.47 5.88 13.55
CA ASP A 32 -5.61 6.74 14.73
C ASP A 32 -6.77 6.22 15.57
N VAL A 33 -6.51 6.09 16.87
CA VAL A 33 -7.53 5.75 17.85
C VAL A 33 -8.20 7.04 18.31
N ASN A 34 -9.53 7.07 18.28
CA ASN A 34 -10.28 8.20 18.82
C ASN A 34 -10.30 8.11 20.37
N VAL A 35 -9.30 8.68 21.04
CA VAL A 35 -9.14 8.61 22.51
C VAL A 35 -10.23 9.37 23.27
N LEU A 36 -10.93 10.31 22.63
CA LEU A 36 -11.90 11.21 23.25
C LEU A 36 -13.37 10.90 22.92
N GLY A 37 -13.68 9.71 22.41
CA GLY A 37 -15.07 9.31 22.12
C GLY A 37 -15.72 10.10 20.96
N SER A 38 -14.92 10.83 20.17
CA SER A 38 -15.41 11.49 18.96
C SER A 38 -15.82 10.44 17.95
N ARG A 39 -17.14 10.28 17.78
CA ARG A 39 -17.75 9.47 16.72
C ARG A 39 -17.33 10.07 15.39
N GLY A 40 -16.45 9.40 14.68
CA GLY A 40 -15.93 9.87 13.40
C GLY A 40 -15.31 8.72 12.60
N PRO A 41 -15.20 8.85 11.27
CA PRO A 41 -14.55 7.87 10.43
C PRO A 41 -13.13 7.57 10.92
N ARG A 42 -12.72 6.29 10.85
CA ARG A 42 -11.35 5.88 11.18
C ARG A 42 -10.36 6.72 10.36
N LYS A 43 -9.37 7.32 11.01
CA LYS A 43 -8.26 7.96 10.30
C LYS A 43 -7.20 6.91 10.07
N MET A 44 -6.80 6.76 8.82
CA MET A 44 -5.86 5.75 8.36
C MET A 44 -4.78 6.44 7.55
N GLN A 45 -3.54 6.04 7.79
CA GLN A 45 -2.37 6.50 7.06
C GLN A 45 -1.55 5.29 6.63
N CYS A 46 -1.17 5.26 5.36
CA CYS A 46 -0.28 4.25 4.80
C CYS A 46 0.97 4.92 4.27
N ILE A 47 2.14 4.42 4.67
CA ILE A 47 3.43 4.90 4.19
C ILE A 47 4.03 3.79 3.31
N MET A 48 4.38 4.16 2.08
CA MET A 48 4.93 3.26 1.08
C MET A 48 6.44 3.53 0.93
N ASP A 49 7.27 2.85 1.71
CA ASP A 49 8.71 3.15 1.80
C ASP A 49 9.44 2.96 0.45
N ALA A 50 8.97 2.03 -0.37
CA ALA A 50 9.54 1.73 -1.68
C ALA A 50 9.06 2.67 -2.81
N ILE A 51 8.06 3.51 -2.57
CA ILE A 51 7.48 4.40 -3.58
C ILE A 51 7.75 5.85 -3.16
N PRO A 52 8.50 6.63 -3.95
CA PRO A 52 8.71 8.04 -3.65
C PRO A 52 7.43 8.84 -3.89
N GLY A 53 7.22 9.93 -3.14
CA GLY A 53 6.06 10.80 -3.28
C GLY A 53 5.94 11.44 -4.66
N ASN A 54 7.06 11.66 -5.34
CA ASN A 54 7.10 12.18 -6.72
C ASN A 54 6.50 11.23 -7.76
N ALA A 55 6.26 9.95 -7.42
CA ALA A 55 5.73 8.96 -8.35
C ALA A 55 4.33 9.31 -8.87
N ILE A 56 3.57 10.13 -8.15
CA ILE A 56 2.22 10.57 -8.55
C ILE A 56 2.25 11.69 -9.58
N GLY A 57 3.35 12.46 -9.64
CA GLY A 57 3.49 13.58 -10.56
C GLY A 57 3.50 13.16 -12.03
N PRO A 58 3.34 14.10 -12.96
CA PRO A 58 3.41 13.83 -14.39
C PRO A 58 4.78 13.25 -14.76
N GLY A 59 4.80 12.03 -15.31
CA GLY A 59 6.04 11.30 -15.63
C GLY A 59 6.74 10.66 -14.44
N GLY A 60 6.14 10.69 -13.24
CA GLY A 60 6.65 10.00 -12.06
C GLY A 60 6.66 8.48 -12.27
N VAL A 61 7.74 7.82 -11.85
CA VAL A 61 7.91 6.37 -11.97
C VAL A 61 8.07 5.74 -10.58
N ALA A 62 7.15 4.85 -10.23
CA ALA A 62 7.23 4.01 -9.06
C ALA A 62 8.29 2.95 -9.35
N PRO A 63 9.26 2.74 -8.45
CA PRO A 63 10.24 1.67 -8.58
C PRO A 63 9.51 0.32 -8.68
N THR A 64 9.27 -0.14 -9.90
CA THR A 64 8.91 -1.53 -10.12
C THR A 64 10.22 -2.27 -9.99
N GLN A 65 10.41 -3.00 -8.89
CA GLN A 65 11.62 -3.80 -8.68
C GLN A 65 11.68 -4.92 -9.72
N THR A 66 12.16 -4.59 -10.92
CA THR A 66 12.58 -5.57 -11.93
C THR A 66 13.97 -6.10 -11.61
N GLU A 67 14.78 -5.34 -10.86
CA GLU A 67 16.08 -5.75 -10.35
C GLU A 67 16.28 -5.26 -8.91
N PHE A 68 16.62 -6.18 -8.03
CA PHE A 68 16.96 -5.89 -6.63
C PHE A 68 18.44 -5.51 -6.58
N SER A 69 18.76 -4.27 -6.22
CA SER A 69 20.15 -3.85 -6.02
C SER A 69 20.82 -4.71 -4.96
N HIS A 70 21.88 -5.40 -5.36
CA HIS A 70 22.74 -6.18 -4.48
C HIS A 70 23.50 -5.25 -3.52
N HIS A 71 22.87 -4.82 -2.43
CA HIS A 71 23.64 -4.32 -1.30
C HIS A 71 24.21 -5.53 -0.56
N ARG A 72 25.48 -5.81 -0.84
CA ARG A 72 26.31 -6.72 -0.05
C ARG A 72 26.50 -6.08 1.32
N MET A 73 25.58 -6.34 2.24
CA MET A 73 25.87 -6.21 3.67
C MET A 73 26.47 -7.53 4.12
N ASP A 74 27.80 -7.54 4.25
CA ASP A 74 28.52 -8.56 5.01
C ASP A 74 28.23 -8.35 6.51
N SER A 75 26.98 -8.59 6.92
CA SER A 75 26.57 -8.65 8.32
C SER A 75 25.43 -9.65 8.43
N SER A 76 25.79 -10.86 8.85
CA SER A 76 24.87 -11.95 9.12
C SER A 76 23.76 -11.53 10.08
N PRO A 77 22.46 -11.66 9.73
CA PRO A 77 21.41 -11.60 10.73
C PRO A 77 21.37 -12.97 11.43
N SER A 78 21.89 -13.03 12.65
CA SER A 78 21.60 -14.13 13.56
C SER A 78 20.08 -14.24 13.71
N LEU A 79 19.53 -15.39 13.35
CA LEU A 79 18.12 -15.75 13.56
C LEU A 79 17.73 -15.57 15.03
N SER A 80 17.09 -14.45 15.37
CA SER A 80 16.39 -14.29 16.63
C SER A 80 14.95 -14.80 16.48
N PHE A 81 14.75 -16.01 16.97
CA PHE A 81 13.46 -16.65 17.20
C PHE A 81 12.50 -15.71 17.96
N PHE A 82 11.24 -15.71 17.51
CA PHE A 82 10.01 -15.28 18.19
C PHE A 82 10.15 -14.47 19.49
N ARG A 83 9.90 -13.15 19.39
CA ARG A 83 9.22 -12.41 20.46
C ARG A 83 8.54 -11.15 19.91
N SER A 84 7.21 -11.18 19.88
CA SER A 84 6.40 -9.97 19.73
C SER A 84 6.72 -8.98 20.85
N LYS A 85 7.13 -7.77 20.50
CA LYS A 85 6.65 -6.50 21.05
C LYS A 85 7.18 -5.35 20.19
N SER A 86 6.25 -4.49 19.80
CA SER A 86 6.45 -3.20 19.15
C SER A 86 7.58 -2.38 19.78
N ASN A 87 8.56 -2.01 18.98
CA ASN A 87 9.36 -0.77 19.04
C ASN A 87 10.29 -0.75 17.82
N CYS A 88 9.70 -0.49 16.65
CA CYS A 88 10.41 -0.41 15.36
C CYS A 88 10.50 1.05 14.88
N LEU A 89 10.80 1.98 15.78
CA LEU A 89 10.95 3.39 15.42
C LEU A 89 12.43 3.87 15.41
N GLU A 90 13.39 3.11 15.95
CA GLU A 90 14.72 3.69 16.20
C GLU A 90 15.90 3.06 15.43
N ASN A 91 15.79 1.84 14.91
CA ASN A 91 16.99 1.12 14.42
C ASN A 91 17.16 1.01 12.90
N TYR A 92 16.34 1.67 12.08
CA TYR A 92 16.48 1.62 10.61
C TYR A 92 16.83 2.97 9.95
N LEU A 93 17.05 4.03 10.74
CA LEU A 93 17.47 5.34 10.22
C LEU A 93 18.97 5.42 9.86
N SER A 94 19.73 4.33 10.00
CA SER A 94 21.18 4.31 9.81
C SER A 94 21.65 3.21 8.85
N GLY A 95 21.00 3.11 7.69
CA GLY A 95 21.58 2.52 6.48
C GLY A 95 21.58 3.58 5.37
N PRO A 96 22.48 3.51 4.37
CA PRO A 96 22.50 4.47 3.26
C PRO A 96 21.30 4.19 2.34
N LEU A 97 20.10 4.50 2.81
CA LEU A 97 18.96 4.79 1.96
C LEU A 97 19.42 5.93 1.07
N CYS A 98 19.29 5.72 -0.24
CA CYS A 98 19.29 6.82 -1.18
C CYS A 98 18.49 7.97 -0.56
N ILE A 99 19.18 9.09 -0.32
CA ILE A 99 18.52 10.35 -0.02
C ILE A 99 17.73 10.71 -1.27
N GLN A 100 16.53 10.13 -1.40
CA GLN A 100 15.51 10.67 -2.27
C GLN A 100 15.10 11.97 -1.58
N LYS A 101 15.43 13.11 -2.18
CA LYS A 101 14.98 14.42 -1.73
C LYS A 101 13.45 14.52 -1.66
N ASP A 102 12.75 13.58 -2.30
CA ASP A 102 11.31 13.42 -2.29
C ASP A 102 10.97 12.28 -1.33
N GLY A 103 10.39 12.57 -0.17
CA GLY A 103 10.08 11.56 0.86
C GLY A 103 9.13 10.46 0.39
N ALA A 104 8.87 9.49 1.27
CA ALA A 104 8.06 8.32 0.95
C ALA A 104 6.61 8.70 0.59
N LEU A 105 5.97 7.90 -0.26
CA LEU A 105 4.57 8.12 -0.60
C LEU A 105 3.68 7.87 0.62
N VAL A 106 3.00 8.92 1.06
CA VAL A 106 2.01 8.88 2.13
C VAL A 106 0.60 8.89 1.54
N LEU A 107 -0.18 7.86 1.83
CA LEU A 107 -1.61 7.78 1.51
C LEU A 107 -2.44 7.99 2.78
N LYS A 108 -3.51 8.77 2.67
CA LYS A 108 -4.44 9.03 3.78
C LYS A 108 -5.89 8.83 3.33
N ASN A 109 -6.76 8.55 4.29
CA ASN A 109 -8.21 8.51 4.03
C ASN A 109 -8.68 9.86 3.46
N LYS A 110 -9.42 9.80 2.36
CA LYS A 110 -10.14 10.94 1.81
C LYS A 110 -11.20 11.39 2.82
N ALA A 111 -11.27 12.71 3.07
CA ALA A 111 -12.30 13.26 3.92
C ALA A 111 -13.69 13.05 3.29
N PRO A 112 -14.70 12.62 4.06
CA PRO A 112 -16.05 12.50 3.53
C PRO A 112 -16.58 13.88 3.13
N ARG A 113 -17.43 13.92 2.12
CA ARG A 113 -18.12 15.13 1.69
C ARG A 113 -19.52 15.16 2.30
N TRP A 114 -19.99 16.35 2.67
CA TRP A 114 -21.38 16.53 3.08
C TRP A 114 -22.30 16.29 1.90
N HIS A 115 -23.32 15.47 2.09
CA HIS A 115 -24.34 15.25 1.09
C HIS A 115 -25.69 15.76 1.60
N GLU A 116 -26.15 16.86 1.01
CA GLU A 116 -27.33 17.59 1.48
C GLU A 116 -28.62 16.77 1.45
N GLN A 117 -28.81 15.91 0.45
CA GLN A 117 -30.06 15.14 0.32
C GLN A 117 -30.17 14.04 1.39
N LEU A 118 -29.06 13.38 1.72
CA LEU A 118 -29.03 12.33 2.74
C LEU A 118 -28.69 12.85 4.14
N GLN A 119 -28.39 14.15 4.28
CA GLN A 119 -27.98 14.81 5.52
C GLN A 119 -26.88 14.03 6.27
N CYS A 120 -25.88 13.55 5.53
CA CYS A 120 -24.80 12.74 6.09
C CYS A 120 -23.45 13.02 5.42
N TRP A 121 -22.37 12.71 6.15
CA TRP A 121 -21.01 12.71 5.63
C TRP A 121 -20.75 11.39 4.91
N CYS A 122 -20.51 11.43 3.60
CA CYS A 122 -20.28 10.23 2.80
C CYS A 122 -19.16 10.40 1.77
N LEU A 123 -18.59 9.28 1.35
CA LEU A 123 -17.68 9.21 0.21
C LEU A 123 -18.47 8.79 -1.03
N ASN A 124 -18.08 9.35 -2.18
CA ASN A 124 -18.68 8.98 -3.45
C ASN A 124 -17.93 7.79 -4.07
N PHE A 125 -18.53 6.60 -3.98
CA PHE A 125 -17.98 5.37 -4.55
C PHE A 125 -18.47 5.07 -5.98
N HIS A 126 -19.24 5.97 -6.61
CA HIS A 126 -19.75 5.80 -7.99
C HIS A 126 -20.46 4.46 -8.22
N GLY A 127 -21.24 4.01 -7.22
CA GLY A 127 -21.96 2.74 -7.28
C GLY A 127 -21.11 1.47 -7.07
N ARG A 128 -19.79 1.61 -6.89
CA ARG A 128 -18.90 0.46 -6.59
C ARG A 128 -19.13 -0.12 -5.21
N VAL A 129 -19.56 0.70 -4.26
CA VAL A 129 -19.86 0.30 -2.87
C VAL A 129 -21.33 0.53 -2.62
N THR A 130 -22.03 -0.53 -2.19
CA THR A 130 -23.50 -0.55 -2.04
C THR A 130 -23.95 -0.82 -0.63
N VAL A 131 -23.06 -1.32 0.24
CA VAL A 131 -23.39 -1.68 1.63
C VAL A 131 -22.57 -0.81 2.59
N ALA A 132 -23.24 -0.17 3.55
CA ALA A 132 -22.58 0.62 4.58
C ALA A 132 -21.64 -0.25 5.45
N SER A 133 -20.42 0.23 5.69
CA SER A 133 -19.44 -0.43 6.53
C SER A 133 -18.34 0.53 6.97
N VAL A 134 -17.79 0.34 8.17
CA VAL A 134 -16.56 1.02 8.63
C VAL A 134 -15.31 0.68 7.80
N LYS A 135 -15.42 -0.32 6.92
CA LYS A 135 -14.38 -0.76 5.97
C LYS A 135 -14.47 -0.03 4.63
N ASN A 136 -15.46 0.84 4.43
CA ASN A 136 -15.57 1.60 3.19
C ASN A 136 -14.64 2.81 3.27
N PHE A 137 -13.61 2.85 2.45
CA PHE A 137 -12.66 3.96 2.43
C PHE A 137 -12.09 4.23 1.04
N GLN A 138 -11.61 5.45 0.87
CA GLN A 138 -10.83 5.88 -0.29
C GLN A 138 -9.52 6.45 0.23
N LEU A 139 -8.40 6.06 -0.37
CA LEU A 139 -7.09 6.62 -0.10
C LEU A 139 -6.67 7.57 -1.21
N VAL A 140 -6.13 8.69 -0.79
CA VAL A 140 -5.55 9.73 -1.65
C VAL A 140 -4.14 10.04 -1.16
N ALA A 141 -3.31 10.59 -2.05
CA ALA A 141 -1.96 10.97 -1.69
C ALA A 141 -1.92 12.25 -0.86
N SER A 142 -1.20 12.23 0.25
CA SER A 142 -0.88 13.41 1.04
C SER A 142 0.46 13.97 0.58
N PRO A 143 0.57 15.25 0.21
CA PRO A 143 1.88 15.89 0.14
C PRO A 143 2.50 15.95 1.55
N GLU A 144 3.83 15.86 1.65
CA GLU A 144 4.56 16.07 2.90
C GLU A 144 4.66 17.56 3.24
N ASP A 145 4.89 18.44 2.24
CA ASP A 145 5.19 19.87 2.49
C ASP A 145 4.60 20.81 1.41
N GLY A 146 3.28 20.90 1.26
CA GLY A 146 2.69 21.91 0.37
C GLY A 146 1.18 21.82 0.18
N PRO A 147 0.58 22.86 -0.44
CA PRO A 147 -0.84 22.85 -0.79
C PRO A 147 -1.12 21.69 -1.75
N ALA A 148 -2.13 20.90 -1.42
CA ALA A 148 -2.60 19.80 -2.25
C ALA A 148 -3.04 20.35 -3.61
N GLY A 149 -2.19 20.20 -4.64
CA GLY A 149 -2.60 20.33 -6.02
C GLY A 149 -3.72 19.33 -6.37
N PRO A 150 -4.44 19.53 -7.50
CA PRO A 150 -5.55 18.69 -7.92
C PRO A 150 -5.18 17.20 -8.06
N GLU A 151 -3.91 16.89 -8.35
CA GLU A 151 -3.37 15.52 -8.42
C GLU A 151 -3.51 14.76 -7.09
N HIS A 152 -3.55 15.46 -5.95
CA HIS A 152 -3.62 14.87 -4.62
C HIS A 152 -5.05 14.50 -4.20
N ASP A 153 -6.09 14.87 -4.97
CA ASP A 153 -7.46 14.40 -4.72
C ASP A 153 -7.81 13.13 -5.53
N LYS A 154 -6.85 12.64 -6.33
CA LYS A 154 -6.96 11.41 -7.10
C LYS A 154 -7.03 10.20 -6.16
N ILE A 155 -8.07 9.40 -6.34
CA ILE A 155 -8.29 8.18 -5.58
C ILE A 155 -7.32 7.10 -6.06
N ILE A 156 -6.36 6.74 -5.20
CA ILE A 156 -5.33 5.72 -5.48
C ILE A 156 -5.84 4.33 -5.09
N LEU A 157 -6.60 4.23 -4.00
CA LEU A 157 -7.23 2.98 -3.57
C LEU A 157 -8.66 3.26 -3.12
N GLN A 158 -9.60 2.47 -3.61
CA GLN A 158 -10.98 2.47 -3.18
C GLN A 158 -11.35 1.05 -2.74
N PHE A 159 -11.86 0.93 -1.52
CA PHE A 159 -12.30 -0.34 -0.97
C PHE A 159 -13.67 -0.17 -0.32
N GLY A 160 -14.54 -1.17 -0.49
CA GLY A 160 -15.80 -1.16 0.24
C GLY A 160 -16.67 -2.38 0.01
N LYS A 161 -17.70 -2.48 0.85
CA LYS A 161 -18.59 -3.64 0.95
C LYS A 161 -19.71 -3.58 -0.09
N VAL A 162 -19.98 -4.73 -0.71
CA VAL A 162 -21.08 -4.90 -1.68
C VAL A 162 -22.02 -6.06 -1.34
N GLY A 163 -21.61 -6.96 -0.46
CA GLY A 163 -22.42 -8.09 0.02
C GLY A 163 -21.94 -8.56 1.39
N LYS A 164 -22.47 -9.68 1.91
CA LYS A 164 -22.14 -10.19 3.26
C LYS A 164 -20.63 -10.31 3.49
N ASP A 165 -19.97 -11.03 2.60
CA ASP A 165 -18.53 -11.33 2.61
C ASP A 165 -17.88 -10.93 1.28
N LEU A 166 -18.49 -9.97 0.57
CA LEU A 166 -18.07 -9.52 -0.75
C LEU A 166 -17.71 -8.04 -0.71
N PHE A 167 -16.53 -7.72 -1.25
CA PHE A 167 -15.96 -6.39 -1.28
C PHE A 167 -15.39 -6.09 -2.66
N THR A 168 -15.40 -4.81 -3.04
CA THR A 168 -14.74 -4.31 -4.24
C THR A 168 -13.44 -3.62 -3.86
N MET A 169 -12.39 -3.85 -4.64
CA MET A 169 -11.08 -3.20 -4.49
C MET A 169 -10.66 -2.63 -5.84
N ASP A 170 -10.65 -1.31 -5.95
CA ASP A 170 -10.17 -0.59 -7.13
C ASP A 170 -8.89 0.12 -6.74
N TYR A 171 -7.78 -0.16 -7.42
CA TYR A 171 -6.50 0.49 -7.15
C TYR A 171 -5.93 1.06 -8.44
N GLN A 172 -5.11 2.09 -8.28
CA GLN A 172 -4.41 2.74 -9.39
C GLN A 172 -2.93 2.84 -9.06
N TYR A 173 -2.16 3.08 -10.10
CA TYR A 173 -0.79 3.52 -9.98
C TYR A 173 -0.67 4.68 -8.96
N PRO A 174 0.32 4.68 -8.06
CA PRO A 174 1.59 3.93 -8.12
C PRO A 174 1.64 2.60 -7.35
N ILE A 175 0.54 2.16 -6.74
CA ILE A 175 0.57 0.94 -5.91
C ILE A 175 0.30 -0.33 -6.73
N SER A 176 0.94 -1.43 -6.33
CA SER A 176 0.68 -2.76 -6.86
C SER A 176 -0.57 -3.38 -6.26
N THR A 177 -1.11 -4.43 -6.91
CA THR A 177 -2.23 -5.22 -6.38
C THR A 177 -1.89 -5.79 -5.00
N PHE A 178 -0.65 -6.24 -4.80
CA PHE A 178 -0.20 -6.84 -3.54
C PHE A 178 -0.22 -5.82 -2.40
N GLN A 179 0.32 -4.61 -2.64
CA GLN A 179 0.26 -3.50 -1.69
C GLN A 179 -1.19 -3.11 -1.38
N ALA A 180 -2.01 -2.92 -2.42
CA ALA A 180 -3.43 -2.58 -2.28
C ALA A 180 -4.19 -3.61 -1.43
N PHE A 181 -3.98 -4.90 -1.72
CA PHE A 181 -4.64 -5.99 -1.03
C PHE A 181 -4.20 -6.10 0.44
N ALA A 182 -2.90 -5.95 0.73
CA ALA A 182 -2.39 -5.92 2.10
C ALA A 182 -3.00 -4.78 2.92
N ILE A 183 -3.15 -3.59 2.30
CA ILE A 183 -3.84 -2.46 2.91
C ILE A 183 -5.30 -2.83 3.24
N CYS A 184 -6.04 -3.36 2.28
CA CYS A 184 -7.44 -3.74 2.49
C CYS A 184 -7.61 -4.77 3.61
N LEU A 185 -6.73 -5.77 3.69
CA LEU A 185 -6.76 -6.77 4.76
C LEU A 185 -6.58 -6.15 6.15
N SER A 186 -5.72 -5.14 6.28
CA SER A 186 -5.51 -4.47 7.58
C SER A 186 -6.80 -3.79 8.11
N SER A 187 -7.75 -3.45 7.24
CA SER A 187 -9.05 -2.87 7.65
C SER A 187 -10.00 -3.87 8.31
N PHE A 188 -9.73 -5.18 8.18
CA PHE A 188 -10.50 -6.22 8.85
C PHE A 188 -10.08 -6.43 10.30
N ASP A 189 -8.89 -5.96 10.68
CA ASP A 189 -8.41 -6.07 12.04
C ASP A 189 -9.29 -5.23 12.98
N THR A 190 -9.92 -5.91 13.93
CA THR A 190 -10.79 -5.29 14.92
C THR A 190 -9.93 -4.73 16.05
N LYS A 191 -9.44 -3.50 15.87
CA LYS A 191 -8.92 -2.74 17.02
C LYS A 191 -10.09 -2.37 17.92
N ILE A 192 -10.06 -2.92 19.14
CA ILE A 192 -10.97 -2.62 20.25
C ILE A 192 -10.97 -1.09 20.41
N ALA A 193 -12.10 -0.42 20.16
CA ALA A 193 -12.38 1.05 20.24
C ALA A 193 -12.75 1.77 18.93
N CYS A 194 -12.98 1.08 17.81
CA CYS A 194 -13.44 1.71 16.57
C CYS A 194 -14.83 1.22 16.12
N GLU A 195 -15.80 1.23 17.02
CA GLU A 195 -17.24 1.03 16.77
C GLU A 195 -18.01 2.34 16.77
#